data_AF-A0A1G1VVL0-F1
#
_entry.id   AF-A0A1G1VVL0-F1
#
_cell.length_a   1.000
_cell.length_b   1.000
_cell.length_c   1.000
_cell.angle_alpha   90.00
_cell.angle_beta   90.00
_cell.angle_gamma   90.00
#
_symmetry.space_group_name_H-M   'P 1'
#
loop_
_entity.id
_entity.type
_entity.pdbx_description
1 polymer ?
#
loop_
_entity_poly.entity_id
_entity_poly.type
_entity_poly.pdbx_seq_one_letter_code
_entity_poly.pdbx_strand_id
1 'polypeptide(L)'
;MERLIPGHLRGEIFAFTTIRRDGIFPYGMAWVDVELLGGSTRRITVKLTDLDPNRMDPAGMEEQVHIGDRVEIITREWTRVTQDPADGKDHDRGLLVYGYAARLICEEGN
;
A
#
# COMPACT_ATOMS: atom_id res chain seq x y z
N MET A 1 5.90 -22.63 -0.12
CA MET A 1 4.49 -23.09 -0.33
C MET A 1 3.58 -21.92 0.02
N GLU A 2 2.99 -21.24 -0.97
CA GLU A 2 2.19 -20.04 -0.75
C GLU A 2 1.07 -20.28 0.26
N ARG A 3 1.11 -19.59 1.40
CA ARG A 3 0.04 -19.64 2.39
C ARG A 3 -1.09 -18.73 1.92
N LEU A 4 -1.92 -19.27 1.03
CA LEU A 4 -3.07 -18.57 0.44
C LEU A 4 -4.09 -18.22 1.54
N ILE A 5 -4.34 -16.93 1.76
CA ILE A 5 -5.49 -16.49 2.55
C ILE A 5 -6.66 -16.30 1.57
N PRO A 6 -7.73 -17.11 1.63
CA PRO A 6 -8.88 -16.98 0.73
C PRO A 6 -9.47 -15.56 0.75
N GLY A 7 -9.78 -15.01 -0.42
CA GLY A 7 -10.50 -13.73 -0.56
C GLY A 7 -9.66 -12.47 -0.73
N HIS A 8 -8.32 -12.57 -0.80
CA HIS A 8 -7.48 -11.41 -1.07
C HIS A 8 -7.45 -11.10 -2.57
N LEU A 9 -7.76 -9.85 -2.93
CA LEU A 9 -7.60 -9.37 -4.31
C LEU A 9 -6.11 -9.38 -4.65
N ARG A 10 -5.77 -9.89 -5.82
CA ARG A 10 -4.41 -9.89 -6.36
C ARG A 10 -4.38 -9.02 -7.60
N GLY A 11 -3.21 -8.50 -7.91
CA GLY A 11 -3.00 -7.71 -9.10
C GLY A 11 -1.54 -7.59 -9.48
N GLU A 12 -1.32 -6.75 -10.47
CA GLU A 12 -0.01 -6.47 -11.03
C GLU A 12 0.25 -4.96 -10.99
N ILE A 13 1.47 -4.56 -10.63
CA ILE A 13 1.86 -3.15 -10.65
C ILE A 13 1.93 -2.68 -12.11
N PHE A 14 1.03 -1.77 -12.48
CA PHE A 14 1.04 -1.12 -13.78
C PHE A 14 2.03 0.05 -13.81
N ALA A 15 2.06 0.83 -12.74
CA ALA A 15 2.97 1.96 -12.57
C ALA A 15 3.14 2.25 -11.08
N PHE A 16 4.29 2.81 -10.70
CA PHE A 16 4.53 3.22 -9.32
C PHE A 16 5.32 4.53 -9.24
N THR A 17 5.33 5.12 -8.05
CA THR A 17 6.09 6.31 -7.73
C THR A 17 6.43 6.36 -6.25
N THR A 18 7.43 7.15 -5.89
CA THR A 18 7.80 7.43 -4.50
C THR A 18 7.35 8.83 -4.12
N ILE A 19 6.56 8.92 -3.06
CA ILE A 19 6.11 10.19 -2.50
C ILE A 19 7.14 10.67 -1.47
N ARG A 20 7.58 11.91 -1.61
CA ARG A 20 8.43 12.61 -0.64
C ARG A 20 7.86 13.98 -0.32
N ARG A 21 7.77 14.30 0.96
CA ARG A 21 7.30 15.61 1.45
C ARG A 21 7.91 15.86 2.83
N ASP A 22 8.28 17.10 3.10
CA ASP A 22 8.79 17.51 4.41
C ASP A 22 7.82 17.12 5.54
N GLY A 23 8.37 16.52 6.61
CA GLY A 23 7.60 16.05 7.76
C GLY A 23 6.83 14.74 7.54
N ILE A 24 6.94 14.10 6.38
CA ILE A 24 6.31 12.80 6.08
C ILE A 24 7.39 11.79 5.68
N PHE A 25 7.37 10.62 6.32
CA PHE A 25 8.26 9.52 5.93
C PHE A 25 7.97 9.09 4.48
N PRO A 26 8.98 8.99 3.59
CA PRO A 26 8.77 8.59 2.20
C PRO A 26 8.02 7.26 2.07
N TYR A 27 7.14 7.16 1.07
CA TYR A 27 6.37 5.93 0.83
C TYR A 27 6.10 5.72 -0.66
N GLY A 28 5.89 4.45 -1.04
CA GLY A 28 5.52 4.08 -2.40
C GLY A 28 4.02 4.17 -2.64
N MET A 29 3.63 4.60 -3.84
CA MET A 29 2.27 4.54 -4.36
C MET A 29 2.29 3.81 -5.69
N ALA A 30 1.28 3.00 -5.97
CA ALA A 30 1.16 2.27 -7.21
C ALA A 30 -0.25 2.34 -7.80
N TRP A 31 -0.30 2.28 -9.13
CA TRP A 31 -1.45 1.81 -9.86
C TRP A 31 -1.32 0.30 -10.04
N VAL A 32 -2.33 -0.41 -9.57
CA VAL A 32 -2.38 -1.87 -9.62
C VAL A 32 -3.58 -2.29 -10.44
N ASP A 33 -3.34 -3.14 -11.43
CA ASP A 33 -4.39 -3.81 -12.19
C ASP A 33 -4.80 -5.06 -11.41
N VAL A 34 -5.97 -5.01 -10.76
CA VAL A 34 -6.52 -6.09 -9.95
C VAL A 34 -7.53 -6.93 -10.72
N GLU A 35 -7.41 -8.25 -10.57
CA GLU A 35 -8.34 -9.21 -11.15
C GLU A 35 -9.57 -9.35 -10.23
N LEU A 36 -10.77 -9.15 -10.77
CA LEU A 36 -12.03 -9.28 -10.03
C LEU A 36 -12.72 -10.62 -10.31
N LEU A 37 -13.56 -11.05 -9.37
CA LEU A 37 -14.48 -12.17 -9.58
C LEU A 37 -15.37 -11.89 -10.80
N GLY A 38 -15.27 -12.74 -11.82
CA GLY A 38 -15.92 -12.52 -13.12
C GLY A 38 -14.96 -12.20 -14.27
N GLY A 39 -13.64 -12.17 -14.02
CA GLY A 39 -12.60 -12.09 -15.06
C GLY A 39 -12.36 -10.67 -15.60
N SER A 40 -13.00 -9.65 -15.03
CA SER A 40 -12.71 -8.25 -15.36
C SER A 40 -11.51 -7.73 -14.56
N THR A 41 -10.70 -6.89 -15.18
CA THR A 41 -9.61 -6.17 -14.52
C THR A 41 -10.02 -4.75 -14.17
N ARG A 42 -9.62 -4.25 -13.01
CA ARG A 42 -9.74 -2.82 -12.65
C ARG A 42 -8.40 -2.27 -12.19
N ARG A 43 -8.12 -1.02 -12.58
CA ARG A 43 -7.00 -0.27 -12.05
C ARG A 43 -7.39 0.44 -10.77
N ILE A 44 -6.62 0.24 -9.70
CA ILE A 44 -6.79 0.93 -8.42
C ILE A 44 -5.49 1.64 -8.04
N THR A 45 -5.62 2.72 -7.26
CA THR A 45 -4.48 3.42 -6.66
C THR A 45 -4.32 2.97 -5.21
N VAL A 46 -3.13 2.50 -4.83
CA VAL A 46 -2.86 1.93 -3.51
C VAL A 46 -1.48 2.33 -3.00
N LYS A 47 -1.33 2.40 -1.68
CA LYS A 47 -0.03 2.56 -1.03
C LYS A 47 0.72 1.22 -1.05
N LEU A 48 2.00 1.25 -1.38
CA LEU A 48 2.89 0.11 -1.24
C LEU A 48 3.36 -0.01 0.22
N THR A 49 3.34 -1.22 0.75
CA THR A 49 3.71 -1.51 2.15
C THR A 49 4.77 -2.60 2.21
N ASP A 50 5.38 -2.74 3.39
CA ASP A 50 6.35 -3.79 3.71
C ASP A 50 7.64 -3.69 2.86
N LEU A 51 7.93 -2.47 2.37
CA LEU A 51 9.18 -2.11 1.71
C LEU A 51 10.26 -1.79 2.77
N ASP A 52 11.54 -1.92 2.38
CA ASP A 52 12.67 -1.50 3.21
C ASP A 52 12.69 0.03 3.35
N PRO A 53 12.45 0.57 4.55
CA PRO A 53 12.41 2.02 4.79
C PRO A 53 13.75 2.70 4.50
N ASN A 54 14.87 1.97 4.51
CA ASN A 54 16.19 2.54 4.24
C ASN A 54 16.47 2.73 2.73
N ARG A 55 15.58 2.22 1.87
CA ARG A 55 15.72 2.22 0.41
C ARG A 55 14.58 2.97 -0.27
N MET A 56 14.06 4.02 0.38
CA MET A 56 12.96 4.85 -0.17
C MET A 56 13.44 6.04 -1.02
N ASP A 57 14.73 6.09 -1.37
CA ASP A 57 15.22 6.95 -2.44
C ASP A 57 14.76 6.42 -3.84
N PRO A 58 14.91 7.14 -4.97
CA PRO A 58 14.36 6.68 -6.25
C PRO A 58 15.03 5.38 -6.73
N ALA A 59 16.35 5.28 -6.56
CA ALA A 59 17.12 4.12 -6.98
C ALA A 59 16.79 2.90 -6.12
N GLY A 60 16.76 3.08 -4.79
CA GLY A 60 16.37 2.04 -3.85
C GLY A 60 14.93 1.58 -4.02
N MET A 61 14.03 2.43 -4.51
CA MET A 61 12.67 2.03 -4.83
C MET A 61 12.61 1.18 -6.10
N GLU A 62 13.33 1.58 -7.16
CA GLU A 62 13.44 0.80 -8.40
C GLU A 62 14.07 -0.58 -8.16
N GLU A 63 14.96 -0.71 -7.17
CA GLU A 63 15.54 -2.01 -6.80
C GLU A 63 14.56 -2.94 -6.06
N GLN A 64 13.50 -2.38 -5.48
CA GLN A 64 12.52 -3.14 -4.68
C GLN A 64 11.20 -3.39 -5.43
N VAL A 65 10.85 -2.53 -6.37
CA VAL A 65 9.53 -2.50 -7.02
C VAL A 65 9.70 -2.30 -8.52
N HIS A 66 9.05 -3.15 -9.29
CA HIS A 66 9.04 -3.11 -10.73
C HIS A 66 7.61 -3.10 -11.29
N ILE A 67 7.47 -2.52 -12.49
CA ILE A 67 6.26 -2.71 -13.28
C ILE A 67 6.17 -4.20 -13.65
N GLY A 68 5.01 -4.81 -13.45
CA GLY A 68 4.80 -6.24 -13.61
C GLY A 68 4.88 -7.04 -12.32
N ASP A 69 5.32 -6.45 -11.20
CA ASP A 69 5.37 -7.16 -9.93
C ASP A 69 3.96 -7.56 -9.46
N ARG A 70 3.83 -8.81 -9.01
CA ARG A 70 2.58 -9.33 -8.45
C ARG A 70 2.43 -8.84 -7.01
N VAL A 71 1.24 -8.36 -6.71
CA VAL A 71 0.88 -7.85 -5.38
C VAL A 71 -0.40 -8.48 -4.87
N GLU A 72 -0.51 -8.53 -3.56
CA GLU A 72 -1.77 -8.78 -2.86
C GLU A 72 -2.28 -7.50 -2.21
N ILE A 73 -3.59 -7.30 -2.31
CA ILE A 73 -4.28 -6.19 -1.68
C ILE A 73 -4.65 -6.60 -0.25
N ILE A 74 -4.12 -5.86 0.72
CA ILE A 74 -4.33 -6.09 2.14
C ILE A 74 -4.94 -4.87 2.81
N THR A 75 -5.61 -5.08 3.93
CA THR A 75 -6.11 -3.98 4.76
C THR A 75 -5.00 -3.54 5.72
N ARG A 76 -4.71 -2.24 5.76
CA ARG A 76 -3.76 -1.62 6.70
C ARG A 76 -4.42 -0.44 7.42
N GLU A 77 -3.98 -0.18 8.64
CA GLU A 77 -4.34 1.05 9.36
C GLU A 77 -3.61 2.24 8.72
N TRP A 78 -4.34 3.32 8.43
CA TRP A 78 -3.83 4.56 7.83
C TRP A 78 -3.72 5.72 8.84
N THR A 79 -4.26 5.53 10.06
CA THR A 79 -4.35 6.44 11.21
C THR A 79 -4.48 7.92 10.85
N ARG A 80 -5.70 8.46 10.96
CA ARG A 80 -5.97 9.90 10.91
C ARG A 80 -6.32 10.39 12.30
N VAL A 81 -5.45 11.17 12.93
CA VAL A 81 -5.84 11.97 14.09
C VAL A 81 -6.66 13.15 13.53
N THR A 82 -7.98 13.10 13.67
CA THR A 82 -8.82 14.27 13.41
C THR A 82 -8.75 15.16 14.64
N GLN A 83 -7.92 16.21 14.61
CA GLN A 83 -8.14 17.35 15.50
C GLN A 83 -9.47 17.99 15.07
N ASP A 84 -10.47 17.92 15.94
CA ASP A 84 -11.62 18.81 15.88
C ASP A 84 -11.20 20.15 16.53
N PRO A 85 -11.12 21.27 15.78
CA PRO A 85 -10.73 22.56 16.36
C PRO A 85 -11.77 23.14 17.32
N ALA A 86 -12.96 22.53 17.44
CA ALA A 86 -14.10 23.12 18.12
C ALA A 86 -14.24 22.80 19.63
N ASP A 87 -13.53 21.80 20.18
CA ASP A 87 -13.75 21.40 21.58
C ASP A 87 -12.45 21.42 22.40
N GLY A 88 -12.24 22.52 23.11
CA GLY A 88 -11.14 22.71 24.06
C GLY A 88 -11.28 21.89 25.35
N LYS A 89 -11.54 20.58 25.27
CA LYS A 89 -11.52 19.66 26.42
C LYS A 89 -11.06 18.24 26.02
N ASP A 90 -9.80 17.93 26.32
CA ASP A 90 -9.23 16.64 26.76
C ASP A 90 -9.80 15.29 26.29
N HIS A 91 -10.39 15.20 25.10
CA HIS A 91 -10.79 13.94 24.50
C HIS A 91 -10.29 13.85 23.07
N ASP A 92 -9.03 13.41 22.92
CA ASP A 92 -8.49 12.90 21.67
C ASP A 92 -9.30 11.66 21.24
N ARG A 93 -10.45 11.86 20.59
CA ARG A 93 -11.18 10.78 19.94
C ARG A 93 -10.47 10.46 18.62
N GLY A 94 -9.41 9.66 18.70
CA GLY A 94 -8.71 9.15 17.53
C GLY A 94 -9.64 8.24 16.71
N LEU A 95 -9.88 8.59 15.46
CA LEU A 95 -10.55 7.69 14.52
C LEU A 95 -9.53 6.72 13.93
N LEU A 96 -9.71 5.42 14.18
CA LEU A 96 -8.97 4.39 13.46
C LEU A 96 -9.51 4.28 12.03
N VAL A 97 -8.70 4.69 11.07
CA VAL A 97 -9.02 4.60 9.64
C VAL A 97 -8.25 3.43 9.05
N TYR A 98 -8.97 2.50 8.42
CA TYR A 98 -8.39 1.39 7.66
C TYR A 98 -8.56 1.66 6.16
N GLY A 99 -7.57 1.24 5.37
CA GLY A 99 -7.60 1.35 3.92
C GLY A 99 -6.81 0.22 3.25
N TYR A 100 -6.95 0.11 1.93
CA TYR A 100 -6.27 -0.92 1.14
C TYR A 100 -4.84 -0.50 0.80
N ALA A 101 -3.90 -1.43 0.99
CA ALA A 101 -2.50 -1.31 0.58
C ALA A 101 -2.13 -2.51 -0.29
N ALA A 102 -1.07 -2.37 -1.09
CA ALA A 102 -0.49 -3.46 -1.88
C ALA A 102 0.82 -3.91 -1.24
N ARG A 103 0.94 -5.23 -1.02
CA ARG A 103 2.16 -5.91 -0.59
C ARG A 103 2.69 -6.76 -1.74
N LEU A 104 4.00 -6.70 -1.99
CA LEU A 104 4.65 -7.55 -2.99
C LEU A 104 4.53 -9.02 -2.59
N ILE A 105 4.22 -9.89 -3.56
CA ILE A 105 4.27 -11.34 -3.38
C ILE A 105 5.69 -11.77 -3.74
N CYS A 106 6.52 -12.08 -2.74
CA CYS A 106 7.81 -12.70 -3.01
C CYS A 106 7.56 -14.14 -3.48
N GLU A 107 7.88 -14.44 -4.74
CA GLU A 107 8.03 -15.83 -5.15
C GLU A 107 9.23 -16.40 -4.39
N GLU A 108 8.98 -17.30 -3.42
CA GLU A 108 10.05 -18.08 -2.82
C GLU A 108 10.77 -18.82 -3.96
N GLY A 109 12.06 -18.50 -4.15
CA GLY A 109 12.88 -19.03 -5.24
C GLY A 109 12.77 -20.55 -5.38
N ASN A 110 12.68 -20.96 -6.64
CA ASN A 110 12.78 -22.34 -7.09
C ASN A 110 14.20 -22.89 -6.88
#